data_AF-A0A8S3V9V0-F1
#
_entry.id   AF-A0A8S3V9V0-F1
#
_cell.length_a   1.000
_cell.length_b   1.000
_cell.length_c   1.000
_cell.angle_alpha   90.00
_cell.angle_beta   90.00
_cell.angle_gamma   90.00
#
_symmetry.space_group_name_H-M   'P 1'
#
loop_
_entity.id
_entity.type
_entity.pdbx_description
1 polymer ?
#
loop_
_entity_poly.entity_id
_entity_poly.type
_entity_poly.pdbx_seq_one_letter_code
_entity_poly.pdbx_strand_id
1 'polypeptide(L)'
;MTRRPMKLFSPKYPTKIGTWNVRTLYQSGKSLQTAKEMDRYSIEILGLSEVRWNTSGMTTLNTGHTIIYSCNTKATDTHDKGVGFMLTKKAKQSLLEWNPVSSRIITARFDTKFQKTTIIQVYSPTNNADEEEKDDFYNSLQTTVNSVPKRDILMIIGDLNAKVGKDRTGREREMGPNGIGEMNENGEIFADFCAVNSLVIGGTLFPHKNCHKVTWVSPNGVTENQIDHIALSQR
;
A
#
# COMPACT_ATOMS: atom_id res chain seq x y z
N MET A 1 -19.11 -27.81 -4.85
CA MET A 1 -19.55 -26.81 -3.85
C MET A 1 -18.43 -25.79 -3.66
N THR A 2 -18.59 -24.58 -4.18
CA THR A 2 -17.63 -23.48 -3.95
C THR A 2 -17.71 -23.05 -2.48
N ARG A 3 -16.61 -23.24 -1.74
CA ARG A 3 -16.51 -22.84 -0.32
C ARG A 3 -16.76 -21.33 -0.24
N ARG A 4 -17.72 -20.91 0.59
CA ARG A 4 -18.01 -19.49 0.83
C ARG A 4 -16.74 -18.82 1.39
N PRO A 5 -16.31 -17.66 0.87
CA PRO A 5 -15.12 -16.97 1.37
C PRO A 5 -15.19 -16.74 2.89
N MET A 6 -14.06 -16.90 3.58
CA MET A 6 -13.99 -16.57 5.00
C MET A 6 -13.96 -15.04 5.14
N LYS A 7 -14.67 -14.51 6.13
CA LYS A 7 -14.74 -13.06 6.38
C LYS A 7 -13.51 -12.59 7.16
N LEU A 8 -12.61 -11.84 6.52
CA LEU A 8 -11.33 -11.43 7.11
C LEU A 8 -11.50 -10.36 8.19
N PHE A 9 -12.29 -9.31 7.91
CA PHE A 9 -12.52 -8.23 8.88
C PHE A 9 -13.75 -8.49 9.74
N SER A 10 -13.59 -8.28 11.04
CA SER A 10 -14.62 -8.43 12.06
C SER A 10 -14.58 -7.24 13.02
N PRO A 11 -15.72 -6.67 13.44
CA PRO A 11 -15.78 -5.67 14.49
C PRO A 11 -15.33 -6.20 15.84
N LYS A 12 -15.33 -7.54 16.02
CA LYS A 12 -14.93 -8.17 17.29
C LYS A 12 -13.41 -8.29 17.43
N TYR A 13 -12.67 -8.34 16.33
CA TYR A 13 -11.24 -8.64 16.36
C TYR A 13 -10.50 -7.74 15.37
N PRO A 14 -9.43 -7.05 15.80
CA PRO A 14 -8.66 -6.20 14.92
C PRO A 14 -8.03 -7.04 13.81
N THR A 15 -8.05 -6.51 12.59
CA THR A 15 -7.27 -7.06 11.49
C THR A 15 -6.08 -6.15 11.24
N LYS A 16 -4.88 -6.72 11.25
CA LYS A 16 -3.64 -5.97 11.02
C LYS A 16 -3.32 -5.98 9.53
N ILE A 17 -3.19 -4.80 8.96
CA ILE A 17 -2.77 -4.57 7.59
C ILE A 17 -1.50 -3.72 7.66
N GLY A 18 -0.51 -4.06 6.85
CA GLY A 18 0.73 -3.29 6.76
C GLY A 18 1.11 -3.04 5.31
N THR A 19 2.09 -2.18 5.11
CA THR A 19 2.80 -2.03 3.83
C THR A 19 4.29 -2.01 4.10
N TRP A 20 5.07 -2.56 3.19
CA TRP A 20 6.52 -2.63 3.31
C TRP A 20 7.20 -2.54 1.94
N ASN A 21 8.02 -1.50 1.76
CA ASN A 21 9.04 -1.50 0.71
C ASN A 21 10.17 -2.48 1.09
N VAL A 22 10.17 -3.66 0.44
CA VAL A 22 11.08 -4.78 0.77
C VAL A 22 12.42 -4.70 0.05
N ARG A 23 12.64 -3.67 -0.79
CA ARG A 23 13.78 -3.45 -1.69
C ARG A 23 14.02 -4.53 -2.75
N THR A 24 13.82 -5.81 -2.45
CA THR A 24 13.79 -6.91 -3.42
C THR A 24 13.26 -8.21 -2.80
N LEU A 25 12.37 -8.91 -3.51
CA LEU A 25 12.02 -10.31 -3.23
C LEU A 25 12.71 -11.30 -4.17
N TYR A 26 13.54 -10.82 -5.10
CA TYR A 26 14.25 -11.66 -6.07
C TYR A 26 15.33 -12.53 -5.39
N GLN A 27 15.93 -12.03 -4.31
CA GLN A 27 16.95 -12.78 -3.57
C GLN A 27 16.35 -13.98 -2.84
N SER A 28 17.03 -15.13 -2.93
CA SER A 28 16.62 -16.37 -2.26
C SER A 28 16.40 -16.14 -0.77
N GLY A 29 15.30 -16.67 -0.24
CA GLY A 29 14.95 -16.59 1.18
C GLY A 29 14.27 -15.29 1.65
N LYS A 30 14.26 -14.21 0.85
CA LYS A 30 13.60 -12.95 1.25
C LYS A 30 12.10 -13.11 1.43
N SER A 31 11.43 -13.83 0.54
CA SER A 31 10.00 -14.12 0.66
C SER A 31 9.66 -14.91 1.94
N LEU A 32 10.51 -15.84 2.36
CA LEU A 32 10.36 -16.56 3.63
C LEU A 32 10.60 -15.63 4.83
N GLN A 33 11.60 -14.74 4.75
CA GLN A 33 11.86 -13.76 5.81
C GLN A 33 10.67 -12.80 5.98
N THR A 34 10.13 -12.28 4.88
CA THR A 34 8.93 -11.42 4.90
C THR A 34 7.74 -12.17 5.50
N ALA A 35 7.52 -13.43 5.12
CA ALA A 35 6.46 -14.27 5.71
C ALA A 35 6.64 -14.46 7.22
N LYS A 36 7.89 -14.68 7.68
CA LYS A 36 8.20 -14.83 9.10
C LYS A 36 7.91 -13.55 9.90
N GLU A 37 8.25 -12.37 9.37
CA GLU A 37 7.92 -11.11 10.04
C GLU A 37 6.41 -10.83 9.99
N MET A 38 5.74 -11.18 8.89
CA MET A 38 4.28 -11.09 8.79
C MET A 38 3.59 -11.89 9.90
N ASP A 39 4.02 -13.14 10.13
CA ASP A 39 3.55 -13.98 11.23
C ASP A 39 3.86 -13.37 12.60
N ARG A 40 5.11 -12.90 12.78
CA ARG A 40 5.58 -12.30 14.04
C ARG A 40 4.74 -11.10 14.47
N TYR A 41 4.36 -10.23 13.54
CA TYR A 41 3.52 -9.07 13.82
C TYR A 41 2.02 -9.37 13.74
N SER A 42 1.66 -10.61 13.37
CA SER A 42 0.29 -11.08 13.15
C SER A 42 -0.45 -10.25 12.08
N ILE A 43 0.28 -9.88 11.02
CA ILE A 43 -0.26 -9.15 9.88
C ILE A 43 -1.02 -10.13 8.99
N GLU A 44 -2.24 -9.75 8.56
CA GLU A 44 -3.09 -10.59 7.72
C GLU A 44 -2.92 -10.27 6.23
N ILE A 45 -2.74 -8.98 5.92
CA ILE A 45 -2.47 -8.45 4.58
C ILE A 45 -1.27 -7.54 4.66
N LEU A 46 -0.23 -7.83 3.89
CA LEU A 46 0.96 -7.00 3.78
C LEU A 46 1.11 -6.53 2.34
N GLY A 47 0.94 -5.23 2.12
CA GLY A 47 1.30 -4.57 0.87
C GLY A 47 2.82 -4.56 0.68
N LEU A 48 3.28 -4.77 -0.54
CA LEU A 48 4.68 -4.88 -0.90
C LEU A 48 5.01 -3.87 -2.00
N SER A 49 6.12 -3.17 -1.83
CA SER A 49 6.75 -2.34 -2.86
C SER A 49 8.17 -2.83 -3.14
N GLU A 50 8.67 -2.57 -4.36
CA GLU A 50 9.96 -3.05 -4.86
C GLU A 50 10.11 -4.59 -4.85
N VAL A 51 9.08 -5.29 -5.34
CA VAL A 51 9.12 -6.76 -5.48
C VAL A 51 10.23 -7.20 -6.44
N ARG A 52 10.39 -6.48 -7.58
CA ARG A 52 11.44 -6.69 -8.60
C ARG A 52 11.41 -8.09 -9.24
N TRP A 53 10.22 -8.56 -9.60
CA TRP A 53 10.01 -9.79 -10.39
C TRP A 53 9.64 -9.45 -11.84
N ASN A 54 9.67 -10.46 -12.72
CA ASN A 54 9.66 -10.24 -14.17
C ASN A 54 8.25 -10.32 -14.80
N THR A 55 7.24 -10.64 -14.00
CA THR A 55 5.86 -10.86 -14.45
C THR A 55 4.87 -10.37 -13.41
N SER A 56 3.59 -10.43 -13.76
CA SER A 56 2.50 -10.35 -12.79
C SER A 56 1.96 -11.76 -12.54
N GLY A 57 1.59 -12.07 -11.31
CA GLY A 57 1.19 -13.43 -11.00
C GLY A 57 0.79 -13.66 -9.56
N MET A 58 0.56 -14.93 -9.25
CA MET A 58 0.24 -15.41 -7.92
C MET A 58 1.08 -16.64 -7.61
N THR A 59 1.76 -16.64 -6.47
CA THR A 59 2.54 -17.79 -5.98
C THR A 59 2.20 -18.08 -4.53
N THR A 60 2.27 -19.34 -4.12
CA THR A 60 2.07 -19.74 -2.72
C THR A 60 3.36 -20.33 -2.19
N LEU A 61 3.83 -19.77 -1.07
CA LEU A 61 5.03 -20.23 -0.38
C LEU A 61 4.75 -21.54 0.36
N ASN A 62 5.82 -22.29 0.68
CA ASN A 62 5.71 -23.52 1.49
C ASN A 62 5.15 -23.25 2.91
N THR A 63 5.29 -22.03 3.40
CA THR A 63 4.67 -21.57 4.67
C THR A 63 3.13 -21.46 4.54
N GLY A 64 2.61 -21.48 3.31
CA GLY A 64 1.20 -21.31 2.97
C GLY A 64 0.73 -19.86 2.84
N HIS A 65 1.67 -18.91 2.85
CA HIS A 65 1.40 -17.52 2.48
C HIS A 65 1.26 -17.41 0.96
N THR A 66 0.36 -16.55 0.49
CA THR A 66 0.18 -16.29 -0.95
C THR A 66 0.70 -14.90 -1.28
N ILE A 67 1.52 -14.78 -2.32
CA ILE A 67 1.96 -13.51 -2.88
C ILE A 67 1.24 -13.31 -4.20
N ILE A 68 0.51 -12.20 -4.32
CA ILE A 68 0.02 -11.66 -5.59
C ILE A 68 0.86 -10.44 -5.95
N TYR A 69 1.25 -10.29 -7.21
CA TYR A 69 2.21 -9.24 -7.60
C TYR A 69 1.95 -8.74 -9.02
N SER A 70 2.32 -7.49 -9.23
CA SER A 70 2.25 -6.75 -10.49
C SER A 70 3.63 -6.16 -10.79
N CYS A 71 4.23 -6.56 -11.90
CA CYS A 71 5.54 -6.05 -12.35
C CYS A 71 5.49 -5.75 -13.86
N ASN A 72 6.54 -5.09 -14.38
CA ASN A 72 6.63 -4.82 -15.82
C ASN A 72 6.71 -6.13 -16.61
N THR A 73 6.01 -6.18 -17.75
CA THR A 73 5.91 -7.35 -18.62
C THR A 73 6.98 -7.41 -19.71
N LYS A 74 7.76 -6.34 -19.89
CA LYS A 74 8.82 -6.28 -20.90
C LYS A 74 10.14 -6.77 -20.31
N ALA A 75 10.71 -7.82 -20.90
CA ALA A 75 11.99 -8.41 -20.50
C ALA A 75 13.19 -7.43 -20.60
N THR A 76 13.00 -6.28 -21.24
CA THR A 76 14.02 -5.24 -21.44
C THR A 76 14.07 -4.18 -20.34
N ASP A 77 13.06 -4.12 -19.48
CA ASP A 77 13.00 -3.11 -18.41
C ASP A 77 13.87 -3.55 -17.23
N THR A 78 14.56 -2.59 -16.61
CA THR A 78 15.31 -2.80 -15.39
C THR A 78 14.39 -3.39 -14.31
N HIS A 79 14.87 -4.43 -13.60
CA HIS A 79 14.13 -5.06 -12.49
C HIS A 79 14.13 -4.16 -11.24
N ASP A 80 13.58 -2.96 -11.33
CA ASP A 80 13.63 -1.93 -10.29
C ASP A 80 12.26 -1.65 -9.63
N LYS A 81 11.16 -1.87 -10.36
CA LYS A 81 9.79 -1.64 -9.89
C LYS A 81 9.07 -2.95 -9.51
N GLY A 82 7.83 -2.83 -9.02
CA GLY A 82 6.96 -3.95 -8.72
C GLY A 82 6.23 -3.78 -7.41
N VAL A 83 4.93 -4.06 -7.41
CA VAL A 83 4.05 -4.01 -6.24
C VAL A 83 3.34 -5.32 -6.03
N GLY A 84 2.89 -5.59 -4.81
CA GLY A 84 2.17 -6.82 -4.52
C GLY A 84 1.48 -6.83 -3.17
N PHE A 85 0.87 -7.97 -2.85
CA PHE A 85 0.40 -8.29 -1.53
C PHE A 85 0.92 -9.66 -1.12
N MET A 86 1.41 -9.78 0.12
CA MET A 86 1.52 -11.06 0.80
C MET A 86 0.29 -11.25 1.71
N LEU A 87 -0.32 -12.43 1.63
CA LEU A 87 -1.57 -12.78 2.28
C LEU A 87 -1.38 -14.03 3.13
N THR A 88 -1.94 -14.04 4.34
CA THR A 88 -2.11 -15.29 5.10
C THR A 88 -3.07 -16.23 4.37
N LYS A 89 -3.12 -17.51 4.78
CA LYS A 89 -4.13 -18.46 4.29
C LYS A 89 -5.56 -17.92 4.45
N LYS A 90 -5.82 -17.24 5.58
CA LYS A 90 -7.12 -16.65 5.90
C LYS A 90 -7.44 -15.46 4.98
N ALA A 91 -6.49 -14.54 4.81
CA ALA A 91 -6.65 -13.41 3.90
C ALA A 91 -6.84 -13.89 2.45
N LYS A 92 -6.08 -14.88 2.00
CA LYS A 92 -6.26 -15.48 0.67
C LYS A 92 -7.64 -16.11 0.48
N GLN A 93 -8.19 -16.76 1.49
CA GLN A 93 -9.56 -17.31 1.44
C GLN A 93 -10.65 -16.25 1.38
N SER A 94 -10.34 -15.01 1.78
CA SER A 94 -11.26 -13.87 1.65
C SER A 94 -11.07 -13.09 0.36
N LEU A 95 -9.99 -13.32 -0.40
CA LEU A 95 -9.72 -12.60 -1.64
C LEU A 95 -10.76 -12.95 -2.71
N LEU A 96 -11.53 -11.97 -3.15
CA LEU A 96 -12.54 -12.09 -4.19
C LEU A 96 -11.92 -11.95 -5.59
N GLU A 97 -11.12 -10.90 -5.77
CA GLU A 97 -10.49 -10.55 -7.04
C GLU A 97 -9.24 -9.70 -6.79
N TRP A 98 -8.31 -9.68 -7.75
CA TRP A 98 -7.15 -8.80 -7.75
C TRP A 98 -6.82 -8.43 -9.19
N ASN A 99 -6.24 -7.24 -9.40
CA ASN A 99 -5.90 -6.74 -10.73
C ASN A 99 -4.49 -6.10 -10.73
N PRO A 100 -3.54 -6.61 -11.55
CA PRO A 100 -2.27 -5.93 -11.80
C PRO A 100 -2.48 -4.77 -12.77
N VAL A 101 -2.53 -3.53 -12.26
CA VAL A 101 -2.79 -2.33 -13.09
C VAL A 101 -1.52 -1.86 -13.79
N SER A 102 -0.42 -1.76 -13.04
CA SER A 102 0.92 -1.40 -13.55
C SER A 102 1.99 -1.95 -12.62
N SER A 103 3.28 -1.74 -12.93
CA SER A 103 4.37 -2.07 -11.99
C SER A 103 4.38 -1.25 -10.70
N ARG A 104 3.55 -0.19 -10.65
CA ARG A 104 3.40 0.71 -9.50
C ARG A 104 2.04 0.59 -8.81
N ILE A 105 1.05 -0.11 -9.39
CA ILE A 105 -0.31 -0.19 -8.85
C ILE A 105 -0.86 -1.62 -8.98
N ILE A 106 -1.34 -2.17 -7.86
CA ILE A 106 -2.09 -3.43 -7.82
C ILE A 106 -3.29 -3.29 -6.90
N THR A 107 -4.44 -3.84 -7.30
CA THR A 107 -5.64 -3.86 -6.48
C THR A 107 -5.96 -5.26 -5.99
N ALA A 108 -6.51 -5.35 -4.78
CA ALA A 108 -7.03 -6.58 -4.21
C ALA A 108 -8.32 -6.29 -3.45
N ARG A 109 -9.37 -7.06 -3.75
CA ARG A 109 -10.68 -6.93 -3.14
C ARG A 109 -10.99 -8.12 -2.26
N PHE A 110 -11.43 -7.86 -1.04
CA PHE A 110 -11.63 -8.87 -0.01
C PHE A 110 -13.09 -8.92 0.43
N ASP A 111 -13.56 -10.14 0.69
CA ASP A 111 -14.83 -10.41 1.35
C ASP A 111 -14.66 -10.24 2.86
N THR A 112 -15.40 -9.30 3.40
CA THR A 112 -15.33 -8.91 4.81
C THR A 112 -16.71 -9.02 5.41
N LYS A 113 -16.81 -8.95 6.74
CA LYS A 113 -18.07 -9.33 7.40
C LYS A 113 -19.26 -8.42 7.05
N PHE A 114 -19.01 -7.13 6.89
CA PHE A 114 -20.05 -6.10 6.73
C PHE A 114 -20.02 -5.44 5.36
N GLN A 115 -18.84 -5.03 4.92
CA GLN A 115 -18.68 -4.24 3.71
C GLN A 115 -17.35 -4.60 3.05
N LYS A 116 -17.41 -5.16 1.84
CA LYS A 116 -16.23 -5.55 1.07
C LYS A 116 -15.20 -4.43 1.07
N THR A 117 -13.94 -4.80 1.08
CA THR A 117 -12.84 -3.83 1.11
C THR A 117 -11.95 -4.02 -0.09
N THR A 118 -11.70 -2.92 -0.79
CA THR A 118 -10.71 -2.87 -1.85
C THR A 118 -9.48 -2.14 -1.32
N ILE A 119 -8.33 -2.80 -1.44
CA ILE A 119 -7.03 -2.27 -1.08
C ILE A 119 -6.24 -2.06 -2.36
N ILE A 120 -5.71 -0.87 -2.56
CA ILE A 120 -4.81 -0.51 -3.64
C ILE A 120 -3.42 -0.39 -3.02
N GLN A 121 -2.49 -1.26 -3.41
CA GLN A 121 -1.07 -1.11 -3.08
C GLN A 121 -0.39 -0.30 -4.17
N VAL A 122 0.36 0.71 -3.77
CA VAL A 122 1.05 1.63 -4.68
C VAL A 122 2.54 1.77 -4.39
N TYR A 123 3.29 2.12 -5.45
CA TYR A 123 4.65 2.63 -5.37
C TYR A 123 4.80 3.86 -6.25
N SER A 124 4.69 5.04 -5.65
CA SER A 124 4.71 6.33 -6.35
C SER A 124 6.09 6.64 -6.92
N PRO A 125 6.19 7.39 -8.04
CA PRO A 125 7.44 8.00 -8.48
C PRO A 125 8.11 8.84 -7.38
N THR A 126 9.43 8.93 -7.42
CA THR A 126 10.19 9.75 -6.47
C THR A 126 9.96 11.24 -6.72
N ASN A 127 10.29 12.10 -5.76
CA ASN A 127 10.13 13.55 -5.93
C ASN A 127 10.94 14.12 -7.12
N ASN A 128 12.01 13.44 -7.53
CA ASN A 128 12.88 13.84 -8.64
C ASN A 128 12.45 13.24 -9.99
N ALA A 129 11.37 12.46 -10.04
CA ALA A 129 10.80 12.00 -11.29
C ALA A 129 10.27 13.19 -12.09
N ASP A 130 10.23 13.06 -13.41
CA ASP A 130 9.62 14.06 -14.28
C ASP A 130 8.11 14.20 -14.00
N GLU A 131 7.55 15.34 -14.41
CA GLU A 131 6.13 15.64 -14.22
C GLU A 131 5.25 14.64 -14.99
N GLU A 132 5.69 14.16 -16.16
CA GLU A 132 4.96 13.19 -16.98
C GLU A 132 4.80 11.84 -16.25
N GLU A 133 5.85 11.29 -15.62
CA GLU A 133 5.75 10.04 -14.84
C GLU A 133 4.83 10.22 -13.62
N LYS A 134 4.86 11.39 -12.97
CA LYS A 134 3.96 11.70 -11.84
C LYS A 134 2.51 11.77 -12.31
N ASP A 135 2.25 12.50 -13.39
CA ASP A 135 0.91 12.66 -13.96
C ASP A 135 0.34 11.33 -14.43
N ASP A 136 1.11 10.52 -15.16
CA ASP A 136 0.72 9.18 -15.59
C ASP A 136 0.36 8.28 -14.41
N PHE A 137 1.17 8.33 -13.34
CA PHE A 137 0.90 7.57 -12.13
C PHE A 137 -0.41 7.99 -11.46
N TYR A 138 -0.62 9.29 -11.23
CA TYR A 138 -1.81 9.79 -10.56
C TYR A 138 -3.08 9.66 -11.43
N ASN A 139 -2.99 9.79 -12.75
CA ASN A 139 -4.08 9.51 -13.68
C ASN A 139 -4.49 8.02 -13.65
N SER A 140 -3.51 7.12 -13.64
CA SER A 140 -3.74 5.68 -13.50
C SER A 140 -4.34 5.34 -12.13
N LEU A 141 -3.85 5.97 -11.06
CA LEU A 141 -4.39 5.81 -9.70
C LEU A 141 -5.83 6.32 -9.60
N GLN A 142 -6.14 7.49 -10.17
CA GLN A 142 -7.48 8.04 -10.20
C GLN A 142 -8.46 7.13 -10.94
N THR A 143 -8.05 6.61 -12.10
CA THR A 143 -8.82 5.63 -12.87
C THR A 143 -9.10 4.37 -12.05
N THR A 144 -8.07 3.90 -11.33
CA THR A 144 -8.18 2.74 -10.43
C THR A 144 -9.18 3.01 -9.29
N VAL A 145 -9.08 4.16 -8.62
CA VAL A 145 -10.02 4.57 -7.55
C VAL A 145 -11.45 4.67 -8.08
N ASN A 146 -11.63 5.26 -9.26
CA ASN A 146 -12.96 5.39 -9.89
C ASN A 146 -13.59 4.03 -10.24
N SER A 147 -12.77 3.02 -10.53
CA SER A 147 -13.23 1.66 -10.81
C SER A 147 -13.69 0.89 -9.56
N VAL A 148 -13.30 1.35 -8.37
CA VAL A 148 -13.66 0.68 -7.11
C VAL A 148 -15.16 0.77 -6.88
N PRO A 149 -15.85 -0.35 -6.58
CA PRO A 149 -17.28 -0.33 -6.31
C PRO A 149 -17.62 0.66 -5.18
N LYS A 150 -18.60 1.53 -5.40
CA LYS A 150 -18.98 2.58 -4.42
C LYS A 150 -19.40 2.05 -3.05
N ARG A 151 -19.79 0.78 -2.97
CA ARG A 151 -20.15 0.12 -1.70
C ARG A 151 -18.96 -0.53 -1.01
N ASP A 152 -17.76 -0.52 -1.58
CA ASP A 152 -16.59 -1.06 -0.92
C ASP A 152 -15.94 0.02 -0.04
N ILE A 153 -15.34 -0.41 1.07
CA ILE A 153 -14.37 0.40 1.80
C ILE A 153 -13.12 0.47 0.94
N LEU A 154 -12.63 1.67 0.68
CA LEU A 154 -11.40 1.90 -0.08
C LEU A 154 -10.24 2.21 0.86
N MET A 155 -9.12 1.52 0.65
CA MET A 155 -7.84 1.80 1.27
C MET A 155 -6.76 1.91 0.20
N ILE A 156 -5.94 2.95 0.27
CA ILE A 156 -4.71 3.08 -0.51
C ILE A 156 -3.55 2.92 0.46
N ILE A 157 -2.66 1.97 0.19
CA ILE A 157 -1.48 1.71 1.00
C ILE A 157 -0.24 1.68 0.11
N GLY A 158 0.91 2.01 0.67
CA GLY A 158 2.17 1.85 -0.04
C GLY A 158 3.16 2.95 0.22
N ASP A 159 4.23 2.88 -0.56
CA ASP A 159 5.28 3.87 -0.57
C ASP A 159 4.89 4.95 -1.59
N LEU A 160 4.48 6.11 -1.09
CA LEU A 160 4.04 7.23 -1.90
C LEU A 160 5.13 8.25 -2.16
N ASN A 161 6.34 8.05 -1.61
CA ASN A 161 7.42 9.04 -1.67
C ASN A 161 6.97 10.45 -1.24
N ALA A 162 5.93 10.53 -0.40
CA ALA A 162 5.22 11.75 -0.05
C ALA A 162 5.47 12.09 1.42
N LYS A 163 6.03 13.27 1.68
CA LYS A 163 6.14 13.83 3.03
C LYS A 163 5.01 14.83 3.18
N VAL A 164 4.03 14.50 4.03
CA VAL A 164 2.85 15.35 4.23
C VAL A 164 3.05 16.36 5.36
N GLY A 165 3.96 16.09 6.28
CA GLY A 165 4.25 16.98 7.40
C GLY A 165 3.12 17.09 8.42
N LYS A 166 3.27 18.06 9.34
CA LYS A 166 2.31 18.35 10.42
C LYS A 166 1.34 19.48 10.11
N ASP A 167 1.68 20.33 9.14
CA ASP A 167 0.83 21.45 8.75
C ASP A 167 -0.37 20.92 7.98
N ARG A 168 -1.55 21.32 8.43
CA ARG A 168 -2.85 20.86 7.91
C ARG A 168 -3.79 22.01 7.62
N THR A 169 -3.29 23.26 7.61
CA THR A 169 -4.13 24.43 7.34
C THR A 169 -4.80 24.28 5.97
N GLY A 170 -6.13 24.22 5.95
CA GLY A 170 -6.93 23.99 4.74
C GLY A 170 -7.01 22.53 4.28
N ARG A 171 -6.41 21.58 5.03
CA ARG A 171 -6.38 20.13 4.77
C ARG A 171 -6.81 19.33 6.00
N GLU A 172 -7.58 19.93 6.90
CA GLU A 172 -7.92 19.38 8.21
C GLU A 172 -8.79 18.12 8.14
N ARG A 173 -9.46 17.88 7.01
CA ARG A 173 -10.26 16.69 6.78
C ARG A 173 -9.38 15.52 6.40
N GLU A 174 -8.42 15.75 5.52
CA GLU A 174 -7.56 14.74 4.92
C GLU A 174 -6.38 14.38 5.83
N MET A 175 -5.94 15.32 6.67
CA MET A 175 -4.74 15.21 7.49
C MET A 175 -5.02 15.48 8.97
N GLY A 176 -4.46 14.61 9.81
CA GLY A 176 -4.37 14.82 11.24
C GLY A 176 -3.14 15.63 11.66
N PRO A 177 -3.08 16.07 12.92
CA PRO A 177 -2.03 16.97 13.42
C PRO A 177 -0.70 16.26 13.72
N ASN A 178 -0.60 14.95 13.48
CA ASN A 178 0.50 14.12 13.98
C ASN A 178 1.52 13.69 12.91
N GLY A 179 1.46 14.20 11.67
CA GLY A 179 2.49 13.91 10.68
C GLY A 179 3.88 14.43 11.07
N ILE A 180 4.92 13.95 10.38
CA ILE A 180 6.32 14.34 10.66
C ILE A 180 6.97 15.04 9.47
N GLY A 181 7.92 15.93 9.77
CA GLY A 181 8.69 16.66 8.78
C GLY A 181 7.92 17.81 8.15
N GLU A 182 8.49 18.32 7.06
CA GLU A 182 7.92 19.37 6.22
C GLU A 182 7.33 18.75 4.96
N MET A 183 6.27 19.37 4.46
CA MET A 183 5.59 18.91 3.27
C MET A 183 6.50 19.08 2.05
N ASN A 184 6.57 18.06 1.20
CA ASN A 184 7.23 18.15 -0.10
C ASN A 184 6.18 18.18 -1.23
N GLU A 185 6.64 18.40 -2.46
CA GLU A 185 5.80 18.41 -3.66
C GLU A 185 4.95 17.14 -3.80
N ASN A 186 5.55 15.95 -3.63
CA ASN A 186 4.78 14.69 -3.63
C ASN A 186 3.73 14.64 -2.50
N GLY A 187 4.02 15.27 -1.36
CA GLY A 187 3.10 15.43 -0.24
C GLY A 187 1.89 16.29 -0.58
N GLU A 188 2.11 17.40 -1.29
CA GLU A 188 1.03 18.27 -1.80
C GLU A 188 0.13 17.52 -2.77
N ILE A 189 0.71 16.88 -3.80
CA ILE A 189 -0.05 16.12 -4.80
C ILE A 189 -0.85 15.00 -4.12
N PHE A 190 -0.25 14.27 -3.18
CA PHE A 190 -0.94 13.20 -2.47
C PHE A 190 -2.07 13.73 -1.57
N ALA A 191 -1.87 14.84 -0.88
CA ALA A 191 -2.89 15.45 -0.05
C ALA A 191 -4.05 16.02 -0.90
N ASP A 192 -3.77 16.62 -2.06
CA ASP A 192 -4.79 17.07 -3.02
C ASP A 192 -5.57 15.88 -3.59
N PHE A 193 -4.88 14.81 -3.95
CA PHE A 193 -5.51 13.56 -4.37
C PHE A 193 -6.44 13.01 -3.29
N CYS A 194 -6.02 13.06 -2.01
CA CYS A 194 -6.87 12.64 -0.89
C CYS A 194 -8.11 13.53 -0.75
N ALA A 195 -7.98 14.85 -0.89
CA ALA A 195 -9.08 15.80 -0.80
C ALA A 195 -10.14 15.52 -1.88
N VAL A 196 -9.71 15.36 -3.14
CA VAL A 196 -10.59 15.07 -4.27
C VAL A 196 -11.35 13.75 -4.08
N ASN A 197 -10.71 12.74 -3.48
CA ASN A 197 -11.28 11.39 -3.33
C ASN A 197 -11.92 11.13 -1.95
N SER A 198 -12.03 12.14 -1.08
CA SER A 198 -12.54 12.01 0.30
C SER A 198 -11.82 10.91 1.08
N LEU A 199 -10.49 10.96 1.02
CA LEU A 199 -9.58 10.06 1.72
C LEU A 199 -8.93 10.80 2.90
N VAL A 200 -8.67 10.06 3.98
CA VAL A 200 -7.94 10.55 5.14
C VAL A 200 -6.62 9.78 5.30
N ILE A 201 -5.53 10.51 5.52
CA ILE A 201 -4.17 9.98 5.67
C ILE A 201 -4.00 9.48 7.10
N GLY A 202 -4.21 8.17 7.31
CA GLY A 202 -4.23 7.53 8.62
C GLY A 202 -2.94 7.71 9.42
N GLY A 203 -1.78 7.77 8.74
CA GLY A 203 -0.47 7.97 9.37
C GLY A 203 -0.30 9.30 10.12
N THR A 204 -1.21 10.25 9.90
CA THR A 204 -1.19 11.59 10.53
C THR A 204 -2.25 11.77 11.62
N LEU A 205 -3.20 10.82 11.76
CA LEU A 205 -4.37 10.97 12.65
C LEU A 205 -4.02 10.80 14.13
N PHE A 206 -3.20 9.80 14.46
CA PHE A 206 -3.02 9.37 15.84
C PHE A 206 -1.68 9.82 16.43
N PRO A 207 -1.64 10.18 17.72
CA PRO A 207 -0.40 10.55 18.38
C PRO A 207 0.48 9.32 18.58
N HIS A 208 1.69 9.38 18.02
CA HIS A 208 2.73 8.36 18.18
C HIS A 208 4.09 9.01 18.42
N LYS A 209 5.03 8.24 18.99
CA LYS A 209 6.44 8.64 19.05
C LYS A 209 7.02 8.72 17.65
N ASN A 210 7.92 9.67 17.39
CA ASN A 210 8.52 9.85 16.06
C ASN A 210 9.17 8.58 15.53
N CYS A 211 9.86 7.81 16.39
CA CYS A 211 10.46 6.52 16.05
C CYS A 211 9.48 5.47 15.51
N HIS A 212 8.17 5.65 15.70
CA HIS A 212 7.13 4.77 15.16
C HIS A 212 6.42 5.35 13.92
N LYS A 213 6.68 6.62 13.58
CA LYS A 213 6.13 7.32 12.40
C LYS A 213 7.10 7.32 11.22
N VAL A 214 8.40 7.26 11.51
CA VAL A 214 9.45 7.17 10.51
C VAL A 214 9.34 5.84 9.78
N THR A 215 9.25 5.90 8.45
CA THR A 215 9.18 4.71 7.59
C THR A 215 10.42 4.58 6.69
N TRP A 216 11.19 5.66 6.56
CA TRP A 216 12.44 5.67 5.80
C TRP A 216 13.52 6.45 6.55
N VAL A 217 14.73 5.89 6.53
CA VAL A 217 15.93 6.54 7.04
C VAL A 217 16.96 6.57 5.91
N SER A 218 17.61 7.71 5.73
CA SER A 218 18.65 7.87 4.72
C SER A 218 19.82 6.90 4.94
N PRO A 219 20.57 6.52 3.89
CA PRO A 219 21.70 5.61 4.04
C PRO A 219 22.77 6.09 5.02
N ASN A 220 22.91 7.39 5.22
CA ASN A 220 23.82 8.00 6.19
C ASN A 220 23.25 8.10 7.61
N GLY A 221 21.99 7.69 7.85
CA GLY A 221 21.35 7.70 9.16
C GLY A 221 20.88 9.06 9.67
N VAL A 222 21.03 10.13 8.88
CA VAL A 222 20.80 11.52 9.34
C VAL A 222 19.35 11.97 9.11
N THR A 223 18.75 11.57 7.99
CA THR A 223 17.42 12.04 7.59
C THR A 223 16.39 10.95 7.82
N GLU A 224 15.37 11.27 8.60
CA GLU A 224 14.22 10.41 8.86
C GLU A 224 12.98 10.98 8.18
N ASN A 225 12.23 10.15 7.46
CA ASN A 225 11.03 10.56 6.73
C ASN A 225 9.88 9.56 6.93
N GLN A 226 8.65 10.06 6.81
CA GLN A 226 7.44 9.26 6.67
C GLN A 226 6.99 9.36 5.22
N ILE A 227 7.19 8.28 4.45
CA ILE A 227 6.89 8.22 3.02
C ILE A 227 5.93 7.08 2.65
N ASP A 228 5.78 6.10 3.55
CA ASP A 228 4.80 5.04 3.45
C ASP A 228 3.53 5.46 4.18
N HIS A 229 2.39 5.40 3.51
CA HIS A 229 1.11 5.84 4.06
C HIS A 229 0.01 4.81 3.88
N ILE A 230 -1.01 4.97 4.71
CA ILE A 230 -2.30 4.31 4.59
C ILE A 230 -3.35 5.42 4.52
N ALA A 231 -4.03 5.57 3.39
CA ALA A 231 -5.16 6.46 3.21
C ALA A 231 -6.47 5.66 3.16
N LEU A 232 -7.49 6.17 3.84
CA LEU A 232 -8.77 5.49 4.05
C LEU A 232 -9.93 6.37 3.56
N SER A 233 -10.94 5.77 2.95
CA SER A 233 -12.16 6.52 2.61
C SER A 233 -12.91 6.95 3.86
N GLN A 234 -13.37 8.20 3.87
CA GLN A 234 -14.09 8.84 4.98
C GLN A 234 -15.60 8.52 5.06
N ARG A 235 -16.07 7.53 4.28
CA ARG A 235 -17.49 7.19 4.16
C ARG A 235 -18.11 6.60 5.43
#